data_AF-A0A6B9CMP4-F1
#
_entry.id   AF-A0A6B9CMP4-F1
#
_cell.length_a   1.000
_cell.length_b   1.000
_cell.length_c   1.000
_cell.angle_alpha   90.00
_cell.angle_beta   90.00
_cell.angle_gamma   90.00
#
_symmetry.space_group_name_H-M   'P 1'
#
loop_
_entity.id
_entity.type
_entity.pdbx_description
1 polymer ?
#
loop_
_entity_poly.entity_id
_entity_poly.type
_entity_poly.pdbx_seq_one_letter_code
_entity_poly.pdbx_strand_id
1 'polypeptide(L)'
;VLIVQNYILKQIDNLIDVMICSSMVSSLSSLGAIAADRYITIFYALRYHTIMTTRRAVLIIIGIWVLSSISSIMFIVYSENSAVIICLIAFFFAMLIIMGALYLHMFTLARLHAKKIMVQHKKRAAHPSTNMKGAITLTILLGIFLICWSPFFLHLLLIIICPNNPYCLCFTSHFNMFLILIICNSVVDPIIYAFRSQELRKTLKELILCSW
;
A
#
# COMPACT_ATOMS: atom_id res chain seq x y z
N VAL A 1 14.80 -25.75 -30.09
CA VAL A 1 13.43 -25.29 -29.75
C VAL A 1 13.13 -25.42 -28.26
N LEU A 2 13.19 -26.62 -27.66
CA LEU A 2 12.89 -26.82 -26.23
C LEU A 2 13.77 -25.99 -25.26
N ILE A 3 15.08 -25.89 -25.52
CA ILE A 3 16.02 -25.11 -24.68
C ILE A 3 15.73 -23.60 -24.76
N VAL A 4 15.40 -23.11 -25.95
CA VAL A 4 15.04 -21.70 -26.18
C VAL A 4 13.70 -21.39 -25.50
N GLN A 5 12.73 -22.30 -25.58
CA GLN A 5 11.45 -22.19 -24.88
C GLN A 5 11.63 -22.08 -23.36
N ASN A 6 12.43 -22.97 -22.76
CA ASN A 6 12.68 -22.97 -21.31
C ASN A 6 13.44 -21.72 -20.83
N TYR A 7 14.37 -21.22 -21.65
CA TYR A 7 15.08 -19.98 -21.36
C TYR A 7 14.15 -18.76 -21.36
N ILE A 8 13.28 -18.66 -22.37
CA ILE A 8 12.30 -17.56 -22.50
C ILE A 8 11.31 -17.60 -21.33
N LEU A 9 10.80 -18.77 -20.96
CA LEU A 9 9.88 -18.93 -19.83
C LEU A 9 10.52 -18.46 -18.51
N LYS A 10 11.75 -18.91 -18.22
CA LYS A 10 12.48 -18.48 -17.01
C LYS A 10 12.73 -16.97 -16.99
N GLN A 11 12.99 -16.36 -18.15
CA GLN A 11 13.18 -14.91 -18.24
C GLN A 11 11.87 -14.15 -17.97
N ILE A 12 10.74 -14.66 -18.48
CA ILE A 12 9.41 -14.08 -18.21
C ILE A 12 9.07 -14.18 -16.73
N ASP A 13 9.31 -15.34 -16.10
CA ASP A 13 9.05 -15.55 -14.67
C ASP A 13 9.87 -14.58 -13.81
N ASN A 14 11.17 -14.45 -14.06
CA ASN A 14 12.04 -13.50 -13.36
C ASN A 14 11.56 -12.04 -13.51
N LEU A 15 11.10 -11.66 -14.71
CA LEU A 15 10.57 -10.31 -14.95
C LEU A 15 9.28 -10.07 -14.16
N ILE A 16 8.39 -11.05 -14.13
CA ILE A 16 7.15 -11.00 -13.37
C ILE A 16 7.44 -10.86 -11.88
N ASP A 17 8.38 -11.66 -11.34
CA ASP A 17 8.78 -11.61 -9.94
C ASP A 17 9.36 -10.24 -9.54
N VAL A 18 10.21 -9.65 -10.39
CA VAL A 18 10.73 -8.29 -10.17
C VAL A 18 9.62 -7.25 -10.10
N MET A 19 8.69 -7.32 -11.04
CA MET A 19 7.57 -6.38 -11.10
C MET A 19 6.68 -6.53 -9.87
N ILE A 20 6.40 -7.75 -9.43
CA ILE A 20 5.62 -8.01 -8.22
C ILE A 20 6.36 -7.50 -6.98
N CYS A 21 7.62 -7.90 -6.76
CA CYS A 21 8.38 -7.47 -5.59
C CYS A 21 8.57 -5.95 -5.53
N SER A 22 8.81 -5.29 -6.67
CA SER A 22 9.04 -3.84 -6.70
C SER A 22 7.73 -3.09 -6.46
N SER A 23 6.64 -3.55 -7.08
CA SER A 23 5.27 -3.04 -6.83
C SER A 23 4.91 -3.16 -5.36
N MET A 24 5.16 -4.32 -4.75
CA MET A 24 4.87 -4.60 -3.34
C MET A 24 5.57 -3.62 -2.40
N VAL A 25 6.90 -3.52 -2.54
CA VAL A 25 7.73 -2.71 -1.64
C VAL A 25 7.42 -1.22 -1.85
N SER A 26 7.15 -0.81 -3.08
CA SER A 26 6.79 0.56 -3.42
C SER A 26 5.44 0.94 -2.85
N SER A 27 4.39 0.12 -3.07
CA SER A 27 3.06 0.36 -2.52
C SER A 27 3.06 0.36 -1.00
N LEU A 28 3.74 -0.59 -0.35
CA LEU A 28 3.83 -0.69 1.10
C LEU A 28 4.52 0.53 1.72
N SER A 29 5.67 0.93 1.15
CA SER A 29 6.43 2.08 1.63
C SER A 29 5.71 3.40 1.35
N SER A 30 5.00 3.49 0.22
CA SER A 30 4.16 4.64 -0.11
C SER A 30 2.98 4.79 0.86
N LEU A 31 2.28 3.70 1.16
CA LEU A 31 1.21 3.69 2.17
C LEU A 31 1.75 4.08 3.56
N GLY A 32 2.92 3.56 3.95
CA GLY A 32 3.61 3.96 5.17
C GLY A 32 3.97 5.45 5.20
N ALA A 33 4.47 6.00 4.08
CA ALA A 33 4.79 7.42 3.96
C ALA A 33 3.53 8.29 4.05
N ILE A 34 2.42 7.89 3.42
CA ILE A 34 1.13 8.59 3.54
C ILE A 34 0.61 8.50 4.98
N ALA A 35 0.75 7.35 5.65
CA ALA A 35 0.39 7.18 7.05
C ALA A 35 1.18 8.14 7.95
N ALA A 36 2.50 8.23 7.74
CA ALA A 36 3.37 9.14 8.47
C ALA A 36 3.05 10.62 8.19
N ASP A 37 2.80 11.01 6.93
CA ASP A 37 2.36 12.36 6.56
C ASP A 37 1.06 12.73 7.29
N ARG A 38 0.08 11.82 7.30
CA ARG A 38 -1.20 12.03 7.99
C ARG A 38 -1.05 12.12 9.49
N TYR A 39 -0.20 11.26 10.06
CA TYR A 39 0.15 11.33 11.47
C TYR A 39 0.75 12.71 11.81
N ILE A 40 1.73 13.20 11.05
CA ILE A 40 2.33 14.51 11.27
C ILE A 40 1.31 15.64 11.10
N THR A 41 0.43 15.56 10.09
CA THR A 41 -0.62 16.55 9.86
C THR A 41 -1.61 16.63 11.04
N ILE A 42 -1.97 15.49 11.64
CA ILE A 42 -2.96 15.43 12.73
C ILE A 42 -2.34 15.83 14.06
N PHE A 43 -1.13 15.35 14.39
CA PHE A 43 -0.49 15.57 15.69
C PHE A 43 0.35 16.84 15.76
N TYR A 44 0.94 17.26 14.63
CA TYR A 44 1.84 18.40 14.54
C TYR A 44 1.33 19.44 13.54
N ALA A 45 0.01 19.68 13.50
CA ALA A 45 -0.64 20.59 12.56
C ALA A 45 0.05 21.97 12.44
N LEU A 46 0.44 22.58 13.57
CA LEU A 46 1.11 23.90 13.60
C LEU A 46 2.58 23.89 13.14
N ARG A 47 3.24 22.72 13.15
CA ARG A 47 4.64 22.56 12.69
C ARG A 47 4.73 21.87 11.33
N TYR A 48 3.60 21.40 10.78
CA TYR A 48 3.56 20.68 9.51
C TYR A 48 4.27 21.45 8.39
N HIS A 49 3.97 22.75 8.26
CA HIS A 49 4.53 23.60 7.20
C HIS A 49 6.05 23.81 7.32
N THR A 50 6.64 23.56 8.49
CA THR A 50 8.09 23.60 8.71
C THR A 50 8.72 22.20 8.57
N ILE A 51 7.96 21.14 8.84
CA ILE A 51 8.42 19.75 8.79
C ILE A 51 8.35 19.17 7.38
N MET A 52 7.20 19.29 6.71
CA MET A 52 6.99 18.75 5.37
C MET A 52 7.19 19.84 4.31
N THR A 53 8.24 19.67 3.52
CA THR A 53 8.57 20.54 2.38
C THR A 53 8.56 19.73 1.10
N THR A 54 8.32 20.37 -0.04
CA THR A 54 8.30 19.70 -1.35
C THR A 54 9.60 18.94 -1.64
N ARG A 55 10.75 19.50 -1.26
CA ARG A 55 12.05 18.82 -1.40
C ARG A 55 12.12 17.52 -0.60
N ARG A 56 11.66 17.53 0.66
CA ARG A 56 11.63 16.32 1.50
C ARG A 56 10.67 15.26 0.94
N ALA A 57 9.50 15.67 0.45
CA ALA A 57 8.54 14.76 -0.18
C ALA A 57 9.13 14.07 -1.42
N VAL A 58 9.81 14.83 -2.29
CA VAL A 58 10.49 14.27 -3.47
C VAL A 58 11.59 13.29 -3.07
N LEU A 59 12.40 13.61 -2.05
CA LEU A 59 13.43 12.70 -1.55
C LEU A 59 12.84 11.41 -0.98
N ILE A 60 11.72 11.49 -0.24
CA ILE A 60 11.01 10.30 0.26
C ILE A 60 10.54 9.43 -0.89
N ILE A 61 9.92 10.01 -1.93
CA ILE A 61 9.45 9.27 -3.11
C ILE A 61 10.63 8.58 -3.81
N ILE A 62 11.70 9.31 -4.12
CA ILE A 62 12.90 8.73 -4.77
C ILE A 62 13.47 7.59 -3.90
N GLY A 63 13.56 7.79 -2.58
CA GLY A 63 14.02 6.77 -1.65
C GLY A 63 13.17 5.50 -1.70
N ILE A 64 11.84 5.64 -1.79
CA ILE A 64 10.91 4.50 -1.94
C ILE A 64 11.19 3.72 -3.22
N TRP A 65 11.34 4.41 -4.36
CA TRP A 65 11.63 3.76 -5.64
C TRP A 65 12.97 3.01 -5.63
N VAL A 66 14.00 3.63 -5.04
CA VAL A 66 15.33 3.03 -4.90
C VAL A 66 15.28 1.80 -3.99
N LEU A 67 14.67 1.90 -2.82
CA LEU A 67 14.52 0.78 -1.88
C LEU A 67 13.76 -0.40 -2.53
N SER A 68 12.71 -0.10 -3.28
CA SER A 68 11.90 -1.10 -3.98
C SER A 68 12.70 -1.83 -5.05
N SER A 69 13.47 -1.08 -5.83
CA SER A 69 14.32 -1.65 -6.90
C SER A 69 15.43 -2.53 -6.32
N ILE A 70 16.09 -2.08 -5.24
CA ILE A 70 17.13 -2.85 -4.55
C ILE A 70 16.55 -4.15 -3.98
N SER A 71 15.38 -4.09 -3.33
CA SER A 71 14.71 -5.26 -2.77
C SER A 71 14.38 -6.30 -3.85
N SER A 72 13.86 -5.87 -5.01
CA SER A 72 13.59 -6.78 -6.13
C SER A 72 14.83 -7.42 -6.72
N ILE A 73 15.93 -6.67 -6.85
CA ILE A 73 17.20 -7.22 -7.36
C ILE A 73 17.73 -8.27 -6.37
N MET A 74 17.65 -8.00 -5.06
CA MET A 74 18.04 -8.97 -4.03
C MET A 74 17.20 -10.25 -4.07
N PHE A 75 15.91 -10.14 -4.37
CA PHE A 75 15.03 -11.31 -4.50
C PHE A 75 15.46 -12.24 -5.64
N ILE A 76 15.82 -11.71 -6.82
CA ILE A 76 16.29 -12.56 -7.94
C ILE A 76 17.64 -13.19 -7.63
N VAL A 77 18.60 -12.39 -7.17
CA VAL A 77 20.00 -12.84 -7.02
C VAL A 77 20.11 -13.95 -5.97
N TYR A 78 19.22 -13.92 -4.98
CA TYR A 78 19.25 -14.84 -3.84
C TYR A 78 17.94 -15.62 -3.68
N SER A 79 17.20 -15.86 -4.76
CA SER A 79 15.90 -16.57 -4.74
C SER A 79 16.02 -18.01 -4.22
N GLU A 80 17.15 -18.66 -4.47
CA GLU A 80 17.47 -20.02 -3.98
C GLU A 80 17.66 -20.08 -2.46
N ASN A 81 17.91 -18.94 -1.82
CA ASN A 81 18.09 -18.85 -0.38
C ASN A 81 16.76 -18.55 0.30
N SER A 82 16.17 -19.54 0.96
CA SER A 82 14.91 -19.41 1.70
C SER A 82 14.93 -18.27 2.73
N ALA A 83 16.12 -17.85 3.20
CA ALA A 83 16.28 -16.70 4.07
C ALA A 83 15.72 -15.40 3.45
N VAL A 84 15.89 -15.17 2.15
CA VAL A 84 15.41 -13.95 1.49
C VAL A 84 13.89 -13.92 1.40
N ILE A 85 13.28 -15.07 1.09
CA ILE A 85 11.82 -15.22 1.08
C ILE A 85 11.26 -14.97 2.50
N ILE A 86 11.90 -15.55 3.52
CA ILE A 86 11.52 -15.33 4.93
C ILE A 86 11.67 -13.85 5.32
N CYS A 87 12.77 -13.20 4.94
CA CYS A 87 12.99 -11.77 5.20
C CYS A 87 11.92 -10.88 4.54
N LEU A 88 11.50 -11.21 3.31
CA LEU A 88 10.44 -10.47 2.61
C LEU A 88 9.07 -10.66 3.29
N ILE A 89 8.73 -11.88 3.66
CA ILE A 89 7.51 -12.18 4.42
C ILE A 89 7.53 -11.43 5.76
N ALA A 90 8.65 -11.49 6.49
CA ALA A 90 8.81 -10.80 7.76
C ALA A 90 8.71 -9.27 7.62
N PHE A 91 9.35 -8.69 6.60
CA PHE A 91 9.28 -7.26 6.29
C PHE A 91 7.85 -6.82 6.03
N PHE A 92 7.09 -7.58 5.24
CA PHE A 92 5.69 -7.29 4.96
C PHE A 92 4.84 -7.28 6.22
N PHE A 93 4.89 -8.35 7.04
CA PHE A 93 4.11 -8.40 8.27
C PHE A 93 4.53 -7.33 9.28
N ALA A 94 5.83 -7.04 9.41
CA ALA A 94 6.33 -5.97 10.26
C ALA A 94 5.77 -4.61 9.83
N MET A 95 5.83 -4.29 8.53
CA MET A 95 5.27 -3.05 7.99
C MET A 95 3.75 -2.99 8.14
N LEU A 96 3.02 -4.10 7.94
CA LEU A 96 1.59 -4.16 8.20
C LEU A 96 1.26 -3.88 9.67
N ILE A 97 2.01 -4.44 10.61
CA ILE A 97 1.83 -4.19 12.05
C ILE A 97 2.10 -2.72 12.36
N ILE A 98 3.19 -2.15 11.85
CA ILE A 98 3.53 -0.73 12.04
C ILE A 98 2.42 0.17 11.48
N MET A 99 1.99 -0.05 10.24
CA MET A 99 0.91 0.73 9.62
C MET A 99 -0.42 0.55 10.37
N GLY A 100 -0.76 -0.68 10.73
CA GLY A 100 -1.97 -0.99 11.51
C GLY A 100 -1.96 -0.29 12.87
N ALA A 101 -0.84 -0.33 13.59
CA ALA A 101 -0.67 0.37 14.86
C ALA A 101 -0.81 1.90 14.68
N LEU A 102 -0.15 2.48 13.69
CA LEU A 102 -0.26 3.91 13.38
C LEU A 102 -1.70 4.32 13.06
N TYR A 103 -2.43 3.51 12.29
CA TYR A 103 -3.82 3.80 11.93
C TYR A 103 -4.80 3.60 13.09
N LEU A 104 -4.66 2.53 13.89
CA LEU A 104 -5.48 2.31 15.08
C LEU A 104 -5.27 3.44 16.09
N HIS A 105 -4.02 3.86 16.27
CA HIS A 105 -3.67 4.99 17.13
C HIS A 105 -4.28 6.30 16.62
N MET A 106 -4.11 6.60 15.32
CA MET A 106 -4.71 7.75 14.67
C MET A 106 -6.24 7.76 14.80
N PHE A 107 -6.91 6.61 14.60
CA PHE A 107 -8.36 6.48 14.70
C PHE A 107 -8.86 6.68 16.13
N THR A 108 -8.21 6.04 17.11
CA THR A 108 -8.55 6.17 18.53
C THR A 108 -8.44 7.62 18.99
N LEU A 109 -7.38 8.30 18.57
CA LEU A 109 -7.17 9.71 18.92
C LEU A 109 -8.16 10.62 18.19
N ALA A 110 -8.49 10.38 16.93
CA ALA A 110 -9.54 11.11 16.24
C ALA A 110 -10.90 10.98 16.95
N ARG A 111 -11.25 9.77 17.44
CA ARG A 111 -12.46 9.52 18.21
C ARG A 111 -12.42 10.19 19.60
N LEU A 112 -11.26 10.20 20.25
CA LEU A 112 -11.04 10.89 21.51
C LEU A 112 -11.18 12.41 21.37
N HIS A 113 -10.60 13.01 20.32
CA HIS A 113 -10.77 14.43 19.99
C HIS A 113 -12.24 14.75 19.67
N ALA A 114 -12.93 13.92 18.90
CA ALA A 114 -14.37 14.09 18.63
C ALA A 114 -15.20 14.06 19.93
N LYS A 115 -14.94 13.12 20.83
CA LYS A 115 -15.65 13.00 22.11
C LYS A 115 -15.37 14.18 23.05
N LYS A 116 -14.13 14.66 23.13
CA LYS A 116 -13.76 15.86 23.92
C LYS A 116 -14.42 17.13 23.38
N ILE A 117 -14.48 17.30 22.05
CA ILE A 117 -15.16 18.42 21.41
C ILE A 117 -16.67 18.38 21.70
N MET A 118 -17.32 17.21 21.63
CA MET A 118 -18.75 17.08 21.95
C MET A 118 -19.09 17.47 23.39
N VAL A 119 -18.18 17.24 24.34
CA VAL A 119 -18.37 17.62 25.76
C VAL A 119 -18.10 19.12 25.99
N GLN A 120 -17.18 19.74 25.25
CA GLN A 120 -16.89 21.18 25.35
C GLN A 120 -17.87 22.09 24.54
N HIS A 121 -18.47 21.60 23.45
CA HIS A 121 -19.28 22.41 22.52
C HIS A 121 -20.81 22.35 22.72
N LYS A 122 -21.31 22.36 23.97
CA LYS A 122 -22.74 22.68 24.21
C LYS A 122 -23.10 24.16 23.92
N LYS A 123 -22.16 25.02 23.47
CA LYS A 123 -22.39 26.47 23.27
C LYS A 123 -21.96 27.11 21.94
N ARG A 124 -21.45 26.40 20.93
CA ARG A 124 -21.27 27.00 19.59
C ARG A 124 -21.26 25.92 18.52
N ALA A 125 -22.10 26.06 17.51
CA ALA A 125 -22.14 25.19 16.33
C ALA A 125 -20.74 25.04 15.73
N ALA A 126 -20.10 23.89 15.95
CA ALA A 126 -18.78 23.61 15.42
C ALA A 126 -18.92 22.95 14.05
N HIS A 127 -18.26 23.55 13.06
CA HIS A 127 -18.10 23.04 11.70
C HIS A 127 -17.65 21.56 11.73
N PRO A 128 -18.17 20.68 10.85
CA PRO A 128 -17.81 19.27 10.83
C PRO A 128 -16.31 19.12 10.56
N SER A 129 -15.63 18.35 11.40
CA SER A 129 -14.20 18.09 11.35
C SER A 129 -13.78 17.49 10.00
N THR A 130 -13.18 18.34 9.16
CA THR A 130 -12.56 17.99 7.87
C THR A 130 -11.43 16.95 8.01
N ASN A 131 -10.91 16.74 9.22
CA ASN A 131 -9.84 15.77 9.53
C ASN A 131 -10.28 14.29 9.52
N MET A 132 -11.56 13.95 9.75
CA MET A 132 -11.98 12.54 9.87
C MET A 132 -11.98 11.80 8.52
N LYS A 133 -12.28 12.52 7.43
CA LYS A 133 -12.25 11.97 6.06
C LYS A 133 -10.86 11.43 5.74
N GLY A 134 -9.81 12.11 6.25
CA GLY A 134 -8.39 11.72 6.26
C GLY A 134 -8.16 10.26 6.60
N ALA A 135 -8.51 9.93 7.84
CA ALA A 135 -8.29 8.63 8.44
C ALA A 135 -9.08 7.50 7.76
N ILE A 136 -10.33 7.77 7.34
CA ILE A 136 -11.17 6.77 6.66
C ILE A 136 -10.50 6.29 5.37
N THR A 137 -10.00 7.22 4.55
CA THR A 137 -9.34 6.89 3.27
C THR A 137 -8.12 6.01 3.47
N LEU A 138 -7.31 6.29 4.49
CA LEU A 138 -6.17 5.45 4.86
C LEU A 138 -6.57 4.03 5.26
N THR A 139 -7.68 3.89 6.00
CA THR A 139 -8.22 2.58 6.35
C THR A 139 -8.69 1.79 5.13
N ILE A 140 -9.36 2.42 4.15
CA ILE A 140 -9.76 1.68 2.93
C ILE A 140 -8.55 1.31 2.08
N LEU A 141 -7.56 2.22 1.96
CA LEU A 141 -6.29 1.95 1.25
C LEU A 141 -5.56 0.74 1.85
N LEU A 142 -5.48 0.65 3.19
CA LEU A 142 -4.89 -0.51 3.86
C LEU A 142 -5.68 -1.80 3.60
N GLY A 143 -7.02 -1.74 3.68
CA GLY A 143 -7.85 -2.92 3.47
C GLY A 143 -7.72 -3.49 2.06
N ILE A 144 -7.69 -2.61 1.05
CA ILE A 144 -7.51 -3.00 -0.35
C ILE A 144 -6.14 -3.59 -0.58
N PHE A 145 -5.09 -2.95 -0.04
CA PHE A 145 -3.74 -3.49 -0.10
C PHE A 145 -3.67 -4.90 0.49
N LEU A 146 -4.28 -5.14 1.67
CA LEU A 146 -4.33 -6.47 2.28
C LEU A 146 -5.03 -7.50 1.39
N ILE A 147 -6.17 -7.15 0.80
CA ILE A 147 -6.94 -8.06 -0.06
C ILE A 147 -6.16 -8.38 -1.34
N CYS A 148 -5.60 -7.38 -2.00
CA CYS A 148 -4.85 -7.54 -3.24
C CYS A 148 -3.55 -8.32 -3.07
N TRP A 149 -2.87 -8.16 -1.94
CA TRP A 149 -1.57 -8.80 -1.68
C TRP A 149 -1.66 -10.14 -0.94
N SER A 150 -2.74 -10.40 -0.19
CA SER A 150 -2.94 -11.65 0.55
C SER A 150 -2.67 -12.93 -0.27
N PRO A 151 -3.14 -13.06 -1.53
CA PRO A 151 -2.89 -14.28 -2.32
C PRO A 151 -1.41 -14.51 -2.63
N PHE A 152 -0.63 -13.45 -2.83
CA PHE A 152 0.82 -13.57 -3.06
C PHE A 152 1.55 -14.06 -1.81
N PHE A 153 1.23 -13.51 -0.64
CA PHE A 153 1.81 -13.99 0.63
C PHE A 153 1.36 -15.40 0.96
N LEU A 154 0.12 -15.75 0.67
CA LEU A 154 -0.39 -17.11 0.82
C LEU A 154 0.37 -18.07 -0.11
N HIS A 155 0.63 -17.67 -1.35
CA HIS A 155 1.44 -18.44 -2.30
C HIS A 155 2.87 -18.68 -1.77
N LEU A 156 3.58 -17.63 -1.33
CA LEU A 156 4.91 -17.75 -0.75
C LEU A 156 4.92 -18.64 0.51
N LEU A 157 3.90 -18.52 1.36
CA LEU A 157 3.76 -19.32 2.57
C LEU A 157 3.52 -20.80 2.25
N LEU A 158 2.69 -21.12 1.26
CA LEU A 158 2.39 -22.50 0.85
C LEU A 158 3.60 -23.19 0.22
N ILE A 159 4.42 -22.46 -0.54
CA ILE A 159 5.68 -23.00 -1.09
C ILE A 159 6.62 -23.46 0.03
N ILE A 160 6.69 -22.72 1.15
CA ILE A 160 7.57 -23.06 2.27
C ILE A 160 6.97 -24.17 3.14
N ILE A 161 5.68 -24.10 3.46
CA ILE A 161 5.05 -25.01 4.44
C ILE A 161 4.72 -26.39 3.85
N CYS A 162 4.30 -26.47 2.58
CA CYS A 162 3.75 -27.69 2.00
C CYS A 162 4.14 -27.91 0.53
N PRO A 163 5.44 -28.00 0.20
CA PRO A 163 5.91 -28.07 -1.19
C PRO A 163 5.41 -29.30 -1.96
N ASN A 164 5.17 -30.43 -1.28
CA ASN A 164 4.81 -31.71 -1.91
C ASN A 164 3.31 -32.06 -1.77
N ASN A 165 2.50 -31.17 -1.19
CA ASN A 165 1.09 -31.48 -0.96
C ASN A 165 0.25 -31.15 -2.21
N PRO A 166 -0.57 -32.09 -2.72
CA PRO A 166 -1.33 -31.90 -3.96
C PRO A 166 -2.34 -30.73 -3.87
N TYR A 167 -2.85 -30.41 -2.68
CA TYR A 167 -3.73 -29.25 -2.49
C TYR A 167 -2.98 -27.92 -2.61
N CYS A 168 -1.75 -27.85 -2.09
CA CYS A 168 -0.89 -26.67 -2.20
C CYS A 168 -0.46 -26.45 -3.65
N LEU A 169 -0.10 -27.52 -4.37
CA LEU A 169 0.20 -27.49 -5.82
C LEU A 169 -0.99 -26.98 -6.65
N CYS A 170 -2.22 -27.41 -6.30
CA CYS A 170 -3.43 -26.91 -6.96
C CYS A 170 -3.63 -25.41 -6.73
N PHE A 171 -3.40 -24.92 -5.50
CA PHE A 171 -3.52 -23.50 -5.19
C PHE A 171 -2.45 -22.67 -5.91
N THR A 172 -1.19 -23.12 -5.93
CA THR A 172 -0.09 -22.43 -6.63
C THR A 172 -0.29 -22.40 -8.15
N SER A 173 -1.03 -23.36 -8.71
CA SER A 173 -1.39 -23.40 -10.15
C SER A 173 -2.24 -22.20 -10.59
N HIS A 174 -3.00 -21.58 -9.66
CA HIS A 174 -3.88 -20.45 -9.96
C HIS A 174 -3.16 -19.08 -9.96
N PHE A 175 -1.85 -19.06 -10.20
CA PHE A 175 -1.00 -17.85 -10.16
C PHE A 175 -1.55 -16.67 -10.99
N ASN A 176 -2.16 -16.94 -12.15
CA ASN A 176 -2.75 -15.90 -13.02
C ASN A 176 -3.84 -15.07 -12.33
N MET A 177 -4.64 -15.67 -11.45
CA MET A 177 -5.66 -14.93 -10.69
C MET A 177 -5.02 -13.98 -9.69
N PHE A 178 -3.86 -14.35 -9.12
CA PHE A 178 -3.13 -13.53 -8.17
C PHE A 178 -2.48 -12.33 -8.86
N LEU A 179 -1.94 -12.52 -10.06
CA LEU A 179 -1.41 -11.43 -10.89
C LEU A 179 -2.48 -10.36 -11.17
N ILE A 180 -3.70 -10.76 -11.52
CA ILE A 180 -4.80 -9.82 -11.76
C ILE A 180 -5.09 -9.00 -10.51
N LEU A 181 -5.11 -9.63 -9.33
CA LEU A 181 -5.37 -8.95 -8.06
C LEU A 181 -4.28 -7.92 -7.69
N ILE A 182 -3.02 -8.25 -7.97
CA ILE A 182 -1.88 -7.35 -7.77
C ILE A 182 -1.96 -6.16 -8.73
N ILE A 183 -2.31 -6.38 -10.00
CA ILE A 183 -2.48 -5.31 -11.00
C ILE A 183 -3.62 -4.37 -10.59
N CYS A 184 -4.72 -4.91 -10.06
CA CYS A 184 -5.84 -4.13 -9.56
C CYS A 184 -5.42 -3.16 -8.44
N ASN A 185 -4.45 -3.52 -7.59
CA ASN A 185 -3.96 -2.64 -6.52
C ASN A 185 -3.53 -1.27 -7.05
N SER A 186 -2.78 -1.25 -8.16
CA SER A 186 -2.29 -0.02 -8.79
C SER A 186 -3.38 0.83 -9.45
N VAL A 187 -4.47 0.20 -9.91
CA VAL A 187 -5.62 0.89 -10.52
C VAL A 187 -6.50 1.55 -9.45
N VAL A 188 -6.56 0.94 -8.26
CA VAL A 188 -7.43 1.39 -7.18
C VAL A 188 -6.90 2.66 -6.51
N ASP A 189 -5.59 2.86 -6.50
CA ASP A 189 -4.95 4.07 -5.95
C ASP A 189 -5.51 5.36 -6.60
N PRO A 190 -5.40 5.60 -7.93
CA PRO A 190 -5.99 6.76 -8.60
C PRO A 190 -7.50 6.90 -8.39
N ILE A 191 -8.25 5.79 -8.38
CA ILE A 191 -9.70 5.78 -8.18
C ILE A 191 -10.04 6.35 -6.80
N ILE A 192 -9.37 5.90 -5.75
CA ILE A 192 -9.59 6.40 -4.38
C ILE A 192 -9.31 7.90 -4.32
N TYR A 193 -8.20 8.37 -4.90
CA TYR A 193 -7.88 9.80 -4.90
C TYR A 193 -8.88 10.62 -5.71
N ALA A 194 -9.31 10.13 -6.87
CA ALA A 194 -10.29 10.79 -7.73
C ALA A 194 -11.66 10.94 -7.05
N PHE A 195 -12.16 9.88 -6.40
CA PHE A 195 -13.44 9.93 -5.71
C PHE A 195 -13.41 10.66 -4.37
N ARG A 196 -12.23 10.95 -3.82
CA ARG A 196 -12.10 11.55 -2.49
C ARG A 196 -11.73 13.03 -2.56
N SER A 197 -10.95 13.47 -3.54
CA SER A 197 -10.70 14.90 -3.78
C SER A 197 -12.00 15.60 -4.19
N GLN A 198 -12.39 16.65 -3.46
CA GLN A 198 -13.57 17.44 -3.83
C GLN A 198 -13.29 18.32 -5.06
N GLU A 199 -12.05 18.76 -5.24
CA GLU A 199 -11.63 19.55 -6.40
C GLU A 199 -11.59 18.70 -7.66
N LEU A 200 -11.02 17.49 -7.60
CA LEU A 200 -10.99 16.61 -8.76
C LEU A 200 -12.41 16.17 -9.17
N ARG A 201 -13.31 15.93 -8.21
CA ARG A 201 -14.73 15.65 -8.51
C ARG A 201 -15.45 16.82 -9.15
N LYS A 202 -15.10 18.07 -8.79
CA LYS A 202 -15.64 19.26 -9.46
C LYS A 202 -15.12 19.34 -10.88
N THR A 203 -13.82 19.26 -11.08
CA THR A 203 -13.21 19.31 -12.41
C THR A 203 -13.68 18.17 -13.30
N LEU A 204 -13.82 16.94 -12.78
CA LEU A 204 -14.31 15.80 -13.56
C LEU A 204 -15.80 15.96 -13.92
N LYS A 205 -16.61 16.55 -13.03
CA LYS A 205 -18.00 16.91 -13.34
C LYS A 205 -18.06 18.03 -14.38
N GLU A 206 -17.25 19.07 -14.25
CA GLU A 206 -17.18 20.19 -15.21
C GLU A 206 -16.74 19.71 -16.60
N LEU A 207 -15.76 18.79 -16.65
CA LEU A 207 -15.29 18.15 -17.88
C LEU A 207 -16.34 17.24 -18.54
N ILE A 208 -17.08 16.43 -17.76
CA ILE A 208 -18.10 15.51 -18.29
C ILE A 208 -19.38 16.25 -18.66
N LEU A 209 -19.75 17.30 -17.91
CA LEU A 209 -20.95 18.10 -18.17
C LEU A 209 -20.70 19.25 -19.15
N CYS A 210 -19.48 19.42 -19.67
CA CYS A 210 -19.08 20.55 -20.52
C CYS A 210 -19.59 21.90 -19.98
N SER A 211 -19.57 22.06 -18.66
CA SER A 211 -19.99 23.28 -17.98
C SER A 211 -18.72 24.02 -17.58
N TRP A 212 -18.22 24.84 -18.50
CA TRP A 212 -17.15 25.80 -18.24
C TRP A 212 -17.71 27.08 -17.65
#